data_AF-A0AAU1BAH6-F1
#
_entry.id   AF-A0AAU1BAH6-F1
#
_cell.length_a   1.000
_cell.length_b   1.000
_cell.length_c   1.000
_cell.angle_alpha   90.00
_cell.angle_beta   90.00
_cell.angle_gamma   90.00
#
_symmetry.space_group_name_H-M   'P 1'
#
loop_
_entity.id
_entity.type
_entity.pdbx_description
1 polymer ?
#
loop_
_entity_poly.entity_id
_entity_poly.type
_entity_poly.pdbx_seq_one_letter_code
_entity_poly.pdbx_strand_id
1 'polypeptide(L)'
;MADQHAIEPQQQPHEPTERERATRDRVRDEAAGMSHHEAAAAREAAEEALAAGTGAGAGADEEALAAAAEWQRITELLADHSGPYAPESDPFVQGQLTARENLHAVRAPRAASGLDRTT
;
A
#
# COMPACT_ATOMS: atom_id res chain seq x y z
N MET A 1 -11.75 -31.56 21.31
CA MET A 1 -11.72 -30.74 20.08
C MET A 1 -11.51 -29.32 20.53
N ALA A 2 -10.28 -28.82 20.42
CA ALA A 2 -9.95 -27.46 20.82
C ALA A 2 -10.44 -26.50 19.73
N ASP A 3 -11.23 -25.53 20.18
CA ASP A 3 -11.77 -24.41 19.43
C ASP A 3 -10.60 -23.53 18.95
N GLN A 4 -10.23 -23.64 17.67
CA GLN A 4 -9.34 -22.68 17.02
C GLN A 4 -10.22 -21.60 16.40
N HIS A 5 -10.71 -20.68 17.24
CA HIS A 5 -10.93 -19.32 16.78
C HIS A 5 -9.55 -18.74 16.46
N ALA A 6 -9.09 -18.97 15.23
CA ALA A 6 -8.06 -18.15 14.64
C ALA A 6 -8.58 -16.71 14.72
N ILE A 7 -7.97 -15.92 15.59
CA ILE A 7 -8.14 -14.47 15.57
C ILE A 7 -7.49 -14.06 14.24
N GLU A 8 -8.28 -14.05 13.17
CA GLU A 8 -7.94 -13.25 11.99
C GLU A 8 -7.69 -11.86 12.55
N PRO A 9 -6.46 -11.30 12.46
CA PRO A 9 -6.23 -9.94 12.87
C PRO A 9 -7.09 -9.09 11.95
N GLN A 10 -8.27 -8.72 12.46
CA GLN A 10 -9.16 -7.76 11.85
C GLN A 10 -8.29 -6.52 11.69
N GLN A 11 -7.77 -6.30 10.48
CA GLN A 11 -7.04 -5.10 10.11
C GLN A 11 -8.02 -3.96 10.30
N GLN A 12 -8.08 -3.42 11.52
CA GLN A 12 -8.94 -2.29 11.80
C GLN A 12 -8.55 -1.21 10.80
N PRO A 13 -9.53 -0.58 10.12
CA PRO A 13 -9.24 0.49 9.19
C PRO A 13 -8.58 1.63 9.98
N HIS A 14 -7.26 1.67 9.93
CA HIS A 14 -6.42 2.72 10.46
C HIS A 14 -5.89 3.53 9.28
N GLU A 15 -5.69 4.83 9.50
CA GLU A 15 -4.96 5.63 8.52
C GLU A 15 -3.53 5.10 8.46
N PRO A 16 -3.02 4.68 7.28
CA PRO A 16 -1.66 4.19 7.17
C PRO A 16 -0.69 5.27 7.67
N THR A 17 0.33 4.87 8.40
CA THR A 17 1.44 5.74 8.79
C THR A 17 2.29 6.10 7.57
N GLU A 18 3.19 7.06 7.72
CA GLU A 18 4.15 7.42 6.65
C GLU A 18 5.11 6.28 6.33
N ARG A 19 5.53 5.51 7.34
CA ARG A 19 6.40 4.33 7.15
C ARG A 19 5.70 3.25 6.37
N GLU A 20 4.46 2.91 6.74
CA GLU A 20 3.68 1.91 6.01
C GLU A 20 3.45 2.33 4.55
N ARG A 21 3.15 3.61 4.30
CA ARG A 21 3.05 4.11 2.91
C ARG A 21 4.36 3.94 2.15
N ALA A 22 5.49 4.35 2.74
CA ALA A 22 6.80 4.20 2.10
C ALA A 22 7.16 2.73 1.83
N THR A 23 6.76 1.81 2.72
CA THR A 23 6.95 0.38 2.53
C THR A 23 6.09 -0.15 1.37
N ARG A 24 4.82 0.26 1.29
CA ARG A 24 3.95 -0.12 0.16
C ARG A 24 4.47 0.43 -1.16
N ASP A 25 4.95 1.66 -1.17
CA ASP A 25 5.56 2.27 -2.37
C ASP A 25 6.80 1.48 -2.82
N ARG A 26 7.67 1.08 -1.89
CA ARG A 26 8.82 0.22 -2.21
C ARG A 26 8.40 -1.12 -2.81
N VAL A 27 7.39 -1.78 -2.24
CA VAL A 27 6.86 -3.05 -2.78
C VAL A 27 6.38 -2.87 -4.22
N ARG A 28 5.71 -1.75 -4.53
CA ARG A 28 5.25 -1.46 -5.90
C ARG A 28 6.41 -1.23 -6.87
N ASP A 29 7.43 -0.51 -6.43
CA ASP A 29 8.66 -0.29 -7.22
C ASP A 29 9.38 -1.63 -7.49
N GLU A 30 9.46 -2.50 -6.49
CA GLU A 30 10.03 -3.85 -6.63
C GLU A 30 9.20 -4.74 -7.56
N ALA A 31 7.87 -4.67 -7.46
CA ALA A 31 6.95 -5.46 -8.27
C ALA A 31 6.87 -5.00 -9.73
N ALA A 32 7.31 -3.78 -10.05
CA ALA A 32 7.17 -3.22 -11.39
C ALA A 32 7.82 -4.14 -12.45
N GLY A 33 7.02 -4.59 -13.43
CA GLY A 33 7.46 -5.52 -14.46
C GLY A 33 7.31 -7.00 -14.11
N MET A 34 6.97 -7.37 -12.87
CA MET A 34 6.80 -8.77 -12.46
C MET A 34 5.52 -9.38 -13.04
N SER A 35 5.62 -10.66 -13.41
CA SER A 35 4.46 -11.52 -13.67
C SER A 35 3.76 -11.94 -12.37
N HIS A 36 2.54 -12.51 -12.49
CA HIS A 36 1.80 -13.08 -11.35
C HIS A 36 2.65 -14.08 -10.54
N HIS A 37 3.41 -14.95 -11.22
CA HIS A 37 4.21 -15.96 -10.53
C HIS A 37 5.41 -15.38 -9.77
N GLU A 38 6.05 -14.36 -10.33
CA GLU A 38 7.16 -13.66 -9.65
C GLU A 38 6.65 -12.89 -8.43
N ALA A 39 5.53 -12.18 -8.57
CA ALA A 39 4.89 -11.48 -7.45
C ALA A 39 4.41 -12.46 -6.36
N ALA A 40 3.86 -13.62 -6.73
CA ALA A 40 3.45 -14.65 -5.79
C ALA A 40 4.64 -15.24 -5.01
N ALA A 41 5.78 -15.45 -5.65
CA ALA A 41 6.99 -15.92 -4.98
C ALA A 41 7.56 -14.84 -4.03
N ALA A 42 7.54 -13.57 -4.44
CA ALA A 42 7.95 -12.47 -3.57
C ALA A 42 7.02 -12.31 -2.35
N ARG A 43 5.71 -12.52 -2.55
CA ARG A 43 4.72 -12.57 -1.47
C ARG A 43 5.04 -13.66 -0.46
N GLU A 44 5.30 -14.89 -0.92
CA GLU A 44 5.64 -16.01 -0.04
C GLU A 44 6.89 -15.68 0.80
N ALA A 45 7.93 -15.13 0.18
CA ALA A 45 9.14 -14.70 0.88
C ALA A 45 8.86 -13.60 1.94
N ALA A 46 7.96 -12.65 1.64
CA ALA A 46 7.56 -11.62 2.59
C ALA A 46 6.76 -12.19 3.78
N GLU A 47 5.88 -13.15 3.53
CA GLU A 47 5.12 -13.85 4.57
C GLU A 47 6.05 -14.70 5.47
N GLU A 48 7.03 -15.38 4.89
CA GLU A 48 8.07 -16.11 5.63
C GLU A 48 8.91 -15.16 6.50
N ALA A 49 9.33 -14.01 5.94
CA ALA A 49 10.08 -13.01 6.67
C ALA A 49 9.27 -12.42 7.85
N LEU A 50 7.97 -12.17 7.65
CA LEU A 50 7.07 -11.74 8.71
C LEU A 50 6.96 -12.80 9.81
N ALA A 51 6.77 -14.08 9.45
CA ALA A 51 6.70 -15.17 10.41
C ALA A 51 8.00 -15.31 11.22
N ALA A 52 9.16 -15.20 10.57
CA ALA A 52 10.47 -15.28 11.20
C ALA A 52 10.84 -14.03 12.03
N GLY A 53 10.31 -12.86 11.65
CA GLY A 53 10.64 -11.56 12.23
C GLY A 53 9.83 -11.17 13.46
N THR A 54 8.82 -11.97 13.85
CA THR A 54 7.99 -11.72 15.04
C THR A 54 8.86 -11.52 16.30
N GLY A 55 8.99 -10.27 16.74
CA GLY A 55 9.85 -9.89 17.88
C GLY A 55 10.89 -8.79 17.60
N ALA A 56 10.98 -8.27 16.37
CA ALA A 56 11.84 -7.14 16.02
C ALA A 56 11.34 -5.77 16.56
N GLY A 57 10.15 -5.74 17.16
CA GLY A 57 9.52 -4.57 17.77
C GLY A 57 8.37 -4.03 16.92
N ALA A 58 7.41 -3.37 17.56
CA ALA A 58 6.10 -3.04 16.97
C ALA A 58 6.18 -2.32 15.60
N GLY A 59 7.08 -1.37 15.41
CA GLY A 59 7.20 -0.65 14.12
C GLY A 59 7.76 -1.52 12.99
N ALA A 60 8.67 -2.46 13.28
CA ALA A 60 9.18 -3.39 12.28
C ALA A 60 8.10 -4.42 11.90
N ASP A 61 7.28 -4.82 12.87
CA ASP A 61 6.13 -5.70 12.64
C ASP A 61 5.06 -5.01 11.78
N GLU A 62 4.79 -3.71 12.00
CA GLU A 62 3.89 -2.89 11.17
C GLU A 62 4.38 -2.76 9.72
N GLU A 63 5.66 -2.49 9.50
CA GLU A 63 6.24 -2.42 8.15
C GLU A 63 6.19 -3.78 7.44
N ALA A 64 6.51 -4.87 8.12
CA ALA A 64 6.44 -6.21 7.56
C ALA A 64 5.00 -6.61 7.20
N LEU A 65 4.02 -6.27 8.05
CA LEU A 65 2.59 -6.45 7.76
C LEU A 65 2.16 -5.61 6.55
N ALA A 66 2.59 -4.36 6.46
CA ALA A 66 2.27 -3.49 5.33
C ALA A 66 2.86 -4.01 4.01
N ALA A 67 4.07 -4.57 4.04
CA ALA A 67 4.69 -5.19 2.87
C ALA A 67 3.93 -6.44 2.42
N ALA A 68 3.65 -7.38 3.34
CA ALA A 68 2.91 -8.60 3.04
C ALA A 68 1.51 -8.30 2.47
N ALA A 69 0.81 -7.33 3.05
CA ALA A 69 -0.50 -6.89 2.56
C ALA A 69 -0.44 -6.31 1.14
N GLU A 70 0.59 -5.53 0.80
CA GLU A 70 0.73 -4.96 -0.55
C GLU A 70 1.11 -6.04 -1.58
N TRP A 71 1.97 -6.99 -1.22
CA TRP A 71 2.28 -8.15 -2.07
C TRP A 71 1.05 -9.01 -2.36
N GLN A 72 0.21 -9.25 -1.35
CA GLN A 72 -1.07 -9.93 -1.54
C GLN A 72 -1.96 -9.17 -2.55
N ARG A 73 -2.14 -7.86 -2.37
CA ARG A 73 -2.96 -7.04 -3.27
C ARG A 73 -2.46 -7.08 -4.72
N ILE A 74 -1.14 -6.94 -4.93
CA ILE A 74 -0.55 -7.00 -6.28
C ILE A 74 -0.77 -8.38 -6.89
N THR A 75 -0.60 -9.45 -6.13
CA THR A 75 -0.82 -10.82 -6.61
C THR A 75 -2.28 -11.04 -7.01
N GLU A 76 -3.23 -10.57 -6.19
CA GLU A 76 -4.67 -10.63 -6.50
C GLU A 76 -5.01 -9.82 -7.75
N LEU A 77 -4.45 -8.61 -7.91
CA LEU A 77 -4.61 -7.83 -9.13
C LEU A 77 -4.08 -8.61 -10.36
N LEU A 78 -2.91 -9.21 -10.26
CA LEU A 78 -2.31 -9.94 -11.37
C LEU A 78 -3.01 -11.27 -11.68
N ALA A 79 -3.80 -11.82 -10.76
CA ALA A 79 -4.56 -13.05 -11.02
C ALA A 79 -5.62 -12.85 -12.10
N ASP A 80 -6.22 -11.66 -12.17
CA ASP A 80 -7.28 -11.31 -13.12
C ASP A 80 -6.78 -10.51 -14.35
N HIS A 81 -5.51 -10.09 -14.35
CA HIS A 81 -4.92 -9.24 -15.38
C HIS A 81 -3.87 -9.96 -16.23
N SER A 82 -3.96 -9.82 -17.55
CA SER A 82 -2.92 -10.31 -18.45
C SER A 82 -1.78 -9.30 -18.59
N GLY A 83 -0.59 -9.65 -18.15
CA GLY A 83 0.63 -8.87 -18.34
C GLY A 83 1.42 -8.65 -17.06
N PRO A 84 2.59 -8.00 -17.15
CA PRO A 84 3.38 -7.64 -15.99
C PRO A 84 2.72 -6.52 -15.18
N TYR A 85 3.04 -6.45 -13.89
CA TYR A 85 2.58 -5.36 -13.03
C TYR A 85 3.11 -4.02 -13.51
N ALA A 86 2.20 -3.03 -13.59
CA ALA A 86 2.50 -1.66 -13.97
C ALA A 86 1.79 -0.71 -12.99
N PRO A 87 2.52 -0.07 -12.04
CA PRO A 87 1.94 0.84 -11.05
C PRO A 87 1.14 1.99 -11.66
N GLU A 88 1.52 2.45 -12.86
CA GLU A 88 0.87 3.54 -13.58
C GLU A 88 -0.51 3.16 -14.11
N SER A 89 -0.77 1.86 -14.28
CA SER A 89 -2.05 1.32 -14.74
C SER A 89 -2.88 0.70 -13.62
N ASP A 90 -2.38 0.71 -12.38
CA ASP A 90 -3.02 0.12 -11.22
C ASP A 90 -4.13 1.03 -10.66
N PRO A 91 -5.41 0.63 -10.72
CA PRO A 91 -6.53 1.47 -10.29
C PRO A 91 -6.46 1.89 -8.82
N PHE A 92 -5.91 1.04 -7.95
CA PHE A 92 -5.75 1.35 -6.53
C PHE A 92 -4.73 2.49 -6.35
N VAL A 93 -3.58 2.39 -7.01
CA VAL A 93 -2.52 3.42 -6.95
C VAL A 93 -3.02 4.73 -7.53
N GLN A 94 -3.70 4.69 -8.69
CA GLN A 94 -4.28 5.89 -9.30
C GLN A 94 -5.31 6.57 -8.39
N GLY A 95 -6.13 5.79 -7.67
CA GLY A 95 -7.05 6.31 -6.67
C GLY A 95 -6.36 7.01 -5.50
N GLN A 96 -5.26 6.44 -4.99
CA GLN A 96 -4.46 7.05 -3.91
C GLN A 96 -3.82 8.37 -4.34
N LEU A 97 -3.24 8.42 -5.55
CA LEU A 97 -2.65 9.64 -6.11
C LEU A 97 -3.70 10.75 -6.27
N THR A 98 -4.85 10.41 -6.86
CA THR A 98 -5.97 11.34 -7.02
C THR A 98 -6.46 11.90 -5.68
N ALA A 99 -6.59 11.04 -4.66
CA ALA A 99 -6.98 11.47 -3.33
C ALA A 99 -5.95 12.43 -2.70
N ARG A 100 -4.66 12.16 -2.88
CA ARG A 100 -3.57 13.01 -2.38
C ARG A 100 -3.56 14.37 -3.06
N GLU A 101 -3.74 14.42 -4.37
CA GLU A 101 -3.85 15.67 -5.12
C GLU A 101 -5.02 16.52 -4.62
N ASN A 102 -6.19 15.89 -4.42
CA ASN A 102 -7.37 16.58 -3.89
C ASN A 102 -7.15 17.11 -2.47
N LEU A 103 -6.50 16.33 -1.59
CA LEU A 103 -6.16 16.79 -0.24
C LEU A 103 -5.18 17.98 -0.25
N HIS A 104 -4.20 17.98 -1.16
CA HIS A 104 -3.31 19.12 -1.36
C HIS A 104 -4.06 20.36 -1.86
N ALA A 105 -4.96 20.19 -2.83
CA ALA A 105 -5.78 21.28 -3.36
C ALA A 105 -6.69 21.91 -2.28
N VAL A 106 -7.24 21.09 -1.38
CA VAL A 106 -8.05 21.57 -0.24
C VAL A 106 -7.20 22.28 0.82
N ARG A 107 -5.96 21.85 1.03
CA ARG A 107 -5.04 22.41 2.04
C ARG A 107 -4.25 23.63 1.55
N ALA A 108 -4.23 23.90 0.25
CA ALA A 108 -3.66 25.13 -0.29
C ALA A 108 -4.47 26.34 0.21
N PRO A 109 -3.85 27.38 0.80
CA PRO A 109 -4.58 28.56 1.21
C PRO A 109 -5.25 29.19 -0.01
N ARG A 110 -6.51 29.60 0.14
CA ARG A 110 -7.32 30.31 -0.85
C ARG A 110 -6.82 31.75 -1.07
N ALA A 111 -5.51 31.94 -1.14
CA ALA A 111 -4.82 33.22 -1.24
C ALA A 111 -4.52 33.57 -2.70
N ALA A 112 -5.54 33.96 -3.45
CA ALA A 112 -5.45 34.82 -4.63
C ALA A 112 -6.84 34.97 -5.29
N SER A 113 -7.78 35.60 -4.60
CA SER A 113 -9.00 36.13 -5.25
C SER A 113 -9.51 37.29 -4.42
N GLY A 114 -8.74 38.37 -4.36
CA GLY A 114 -9.14 39.57 -3.65
C GLY A 114 -7.98 40.53 -3.39
N LEU A 115 -7.50 41.21 -4.43
CA LEU A 115 -7.16 42.64 -4.42
C LEU A 115 -6.50 42.98 -5.76
N ASP A 116 -7.24 43.66 -6.64
CA ASP A 116 -6.88 44.99 -7.14
C ASP A 116 -7.72 45.31 -8.38
N ARG A 117 -8.80 46.05 -8.14
CA ARG A 117 -9.37 46.93 -9.16
C ARG A 117 -9.75 48.24 -8.49
N THR A 118 -8.77 49.13 -8.42
CA THR A 118 -8.99 50.54 -8.18
C THR A 118 -8.15 51.31 -9.20
N THR A 119 -8.76 51.75 -10.29
CA THR A 119 -8.45 52.99 -10.99
C THR A 119 -9.69 53.38 -11.78
#